data_AF-A0A6J1LC26-F1
#
_entry.id   AF-A0A6J1LC26-F1
#
_cell.length_a   1.000
_cell.length_b   1.000
_cell.length_c   1.000
_cell.angle_alpha   90.00
_cell.angle_beta   90.00
_cell.angle_gamma   90.00
#
_symmetry.space_group_name_H-M   'P 1'
#
loop_
_entity.id
_entity.type
_entity.pdbx_description
1 polymer ?
#
loop_
_entity_poly.entity_id
_entity_poly.type
_entity_poly.pdbx_seq_one_letter_code
_entity_poly.pdbx_strand_id
1 'polypeptide(L)'
;MHIEQKTNKAKKAEKKQRRSLAIIKADCNVSQSDSPTLYLAILNVGLSNGLTEEALLAAAAATGGQVSQVLMLPSKSYCFLMCTTLADSQLVYDGMHNRATIGQKGAVAYLSYLLELPQQREENGWQKSLPDGLVLLQNFVSEAEEATLLQAVAAGAASIADSLKHRQVKHFGYEFLYGSNNVNPLQPLEQGIPDACDFLWQRLELPTFEPPDQLTVNEYEPGQGIPPHVDTHSAFKDPILSLSLQSDVVMDFRRGAQLVHVLLPRRSLLVMSGESRYDWTHGIRPKHIDVLATPSGSLTTQVRSKRTSLTFRRLRRGPCDCQFPTLCDTQQTTTPQEVCEKLATHASHLEQQNVHEVYDKIANHFSDTRHTPWPQVAEFLNSFQPQSVLLDVGCGNGKYLGCNPQLLSIGCDRSLGLLGVGNARGQNVFRCDCLQLPVRSSSIDGCISIAVIHHLASSERRLTALRELTRVLRPGGRALVYVWAKDQRKNDKKSTYLKQNTAVNKERTTEQAQRQKLAQQLEGMDQQLPVSLPVHTNRTEFQQQDVYVPWKTKDEQRTTFLRYYHVFEEQELEKLVQQMEDVVIRKSYYDQGNHCVIFEKSKN
;
A
#
# COMPACT_ATOMS: atom_id res chain seq x y z
N MET A 1 40.47 -51.29 -9.67
CA MET A 1 40.18 -50.17 -8.73
C MET A 1 40.74 -48.80 -9.12
N HIS A 2 42.06 -48.54 -9.10
CA HIS A 2 42.58 -47.18 -9.36
C HIS A 2 42.45 -46.71 -10.83
N ILE A 3 42.58 -47.65 -11.77
CA ILE A 3 42.39 -47.39 -13.21
C ILE A 3 40.91 -47.14 -13.52
N GLU A 4 39.99 -47.99 -13.06
CA GLU A 4 38.53 -47.81 -13.23
C GLU A 4 38.01 -46.50 -12.62
N GLN A 5 38.52 -46.08 -11.46
CA GLN A 5 38.16 -44.78 -10.87
C GLN A 5 38.64 -43.60 -11.73
N LYS A 6 39.82 -43.69 -12.37
CA LYS A 6 40.31 -42.68 -13.32
C LYS A 6 39.46 -42.65 -14.59
N THR A 7 39.12 -43.81 -15.16
CA THR A 7 38.29 -43.92 -16.38
C THR A 7 36.86 -43.39 -16.15
N ASN A 8 36.27 -43.65 -14.98
CA ASN A 8 34.95 -43.12 -14.61
C ASN A 8 34.95 -41.61 -14.36
N LYS A 9 36.04 -41.05 -13.79
CA LYS A 9 36.19 -39.59 -13.63
C LYS A 9 36.35 -38.88 -14.98
N ALA A 10 37.10 -39.44 -15.91
CA ALA A 10 37.29 -38.88 -17.26
C ALA A 10 35.97 -38.85 -18.07
N LYS A 11 35.22 -39.96 -18.10
CA LYS A 11 33.90 -40.01 -18.77
C LYS A 11 32.88 -39.04 -18.16
N LYS A 12 32.94 -38.85 -16.83
CA LYS A 12 32.08 -37.88 -16.13
C LYS A 12 32.43 -36.44 -16.47
N ALA A 13 33.72 -36.13 -16.60
CA ALA A 13 34.20 -34.81 -17.03
C ALA A 13 33.75 -34.48 -18.45
N GLU A 14 33.95 -35.41 -19.39
CA GLU A 14 33.56 -35.25 -20.80
C GLU A 14 32.04 -35.03 -20.96
N LYS A 15 31.22 -35.79 -20.23
CA LYS A 15 29.75 -35.61 -20.24
C LYS A 15 29.33 -34.23 -19.72
N LYS A 16 29.99 -33.74 -18.67
CA LYS A 16 29.72 -32.39 -18.11
C LYS A 16 30.17 -31.28 -19.06
N GLN A 17 31.31 -31.48 -19.73
CA GLN A 17 31.86 -30.57 -20.72
C GLN A 17 30.90 -30.43 -21.92
N ARG A 18 30.48 -31.55 -22.55
CA ARG A 18 29.51 -31.52 -23.67
C ARG A 18 28.19 -30.88 -23.31
N ARG A 19 27.62 -31.24 -22.14
CA ARG A 19 26.32 -30.66 -21.71
C ARG A 19 26.40 -29.15 -21.56
N SER A 20 27.50 -28.64 -21.01
CA SER A 20 27.59 -27.21 -20.74
C SER A 20 28.02 -26.42 -21.97
N LEU A 21 28.81 -27.00 -22.88
CA LEU A 21 29.08 -26.40 -24.19
C LEU A 21 27.80 -26.27 -25.02
N ALA A 22 26.86 -27.23 -24.92
CA ALA A 22 25.55 -27.08 -25.51
C ALA A 22 24.76 -25.90 -24.91
N ILE A 23 24.87 -25.68 -23.59
CA ILE A 23 24.26 -24.52 -22.90
C ILE A 23 24.91 -23.22 -23.36
N ILE A 24 26.25 -23.14 -23.38
CA ILE A 24 26.98 -21.94 -23.84
C ILE A 24 26.64 -21.64 -25.30
N LYS A 25 26.59 -22.65 -26.16
CA LYS A 25 26.21 -22.46 -27.57
C LYS A 25 24.79 -21.93 -27.70
N ALA A 26 23.84 -22.44 -26.92
CA ALA A 26 22.46 -21.97 -26.93
C ALA A 26 22.33 -20.54 -26.36
N ASP A 27 23.01 -20.24 -25.25
CA ASP A 27 22.89 -18.97 -24.53
C ASP A 27 23.66 -17.83 -25.22
N CYS A 28 24.87 -18.12 -25.69
CA CYS A 28 25.85 -17.12 -26.13
C CYS A 28 26.09 -17.14 -27.65
N ASN A 29 25.62 -18.16 -28.36
CA ASN A 29 25.91 -18.40 -29.78
C ASN A 29 27.41 -18.51 -30.10
N VAL A 30 28.20 -19.05 -29.17
CA VAL A 30 29.65 -19.27 -29.34
C VAL A 30 29.93 -20.76 -29.57
N SER A 31 30.90 -21.07 -30.44
CA SER A 31 31.28 -22.45 -30.78
C SER A 31 32.57 -22.89 -30.09
N GLN A 32 32.62 -24.19 -29.77
CA GLN A 32 33.82 -24.83 -29.22
C GLN A 32 34.94 -24.91 -30.27
N SER A 33 36.18 -24.98 -29.81
CA SER A 33 37.34 -25.36 -30.61
C SER A 33 37.90 -26.69 -30.09
N ASP A 34 38.21 -27.61 -31.01
CA ASP A 34 38.88 -28.87 -30.68
C ASP A 34 40.40 -28.70 -30.55
N SER A 35 40.95 -27.58 -31.05
CA SER A 35 42.35 -27.18 -30.89
C SER A 35 42.48 -26.05 -29.85
N PRO A 36 43.64 -25.93 -29.17
CA PRO A 36 43.89 -24.83 -28.24
C PRO A 36 43.69 -23.46 -28.92
N THR A 37 43.06 -22.54 -28.19
CA THR A 37 42.86 -21.14 -28.59
C THR A 37 43.15 -20.24 -27.39
N LEU A 38 43.13 -18.92 -27.58
CA LEU A 38 43.27 -17.95 -26.48
C LEU A 38 42.04 -17.93 -25.55
N TYR A 39 40.91 -18.47 -25.98
CA TYR A 39 39.61 -18.29 -25.35
C TYR A 39 39.17 -19.57 -24.63
N LEU A 40 38.86 -19.44 -23.35
CA LEU A 40 38.44 -20.56 -22.50
C LEU A 40 37.05 -20.30 -21.92
N ALA A 41 36.15 -21.26 -22.07
CA ALA A 41 34.95 -21.37 -21.25
C ALA A 41 35.27 -22.18 -19.99
N ILE A 42 34.76 -21.74 -18.84
CA ILE A 42 34.93 -22.43 -17.56
C ILE A 42 33.57 -22.72 -16.94
N LEU A 43 33.32 -23.99 -16.65
CA LEU A 43 32.02 -24.52 -16.28
C LEU A 43 31.95 -24.89 -14.80
N ASN A 44 30.74 -24.80 -14.23
CA ASN A 44 30.43 -24.94 -12.80
C ASN A 44 31.02 -23.85 -11.90
N VAL A 45 31.61 -22.83 -12.51
CA VAL A 45 32.23 -21.70 -11.83
C VAL A 45 31.78 -20.43 -12.58
N GLY A 46 30.99 -19.62 -11.89
CA GLY A 46 30.38 -18.40 -12.39
C GLY A 46 29.62 -17.70 -11.27
N LEU A 47 29.03 -16.54 -11.57
CA LEU A 47 28.41 -15.68 -10.57
C LEU A 47 27.24 -16.34 -9.83
N SER A 48 26.45 -17.18 -10.51
CA SER A 48 25.34 -17.92 -9.84
C SER A 48 25.83 -18.86 -8.75
N ASN A 49 27.11 -19.25 -8.80
CA ASN A 49 27.75 -20.15 -7.87
C ASN A 49 28.68 -19.38 -6.90
N GLY A 50 28.54 -18.05 -6.82
CA GLY A 50 29.32 -17.21 -5.90
C GLY A 50 30.80 -17.08 -6.23
N LEU A 51 31.24 -17.39 -7.45
CA LEU A 51 32.63 -17.23 -7.87
C LEU A 51 33.02 -15.75 -7.90
N THR A 52 34.17 -15.42 -7.32
CA THR A 52 34.77 -14.09 -7.42
C THR A 52 35.80 -14.04 -8.54
N GLU A 53 35.99 -12.87 -9.16
CA GLU A 53 37.02 -12.65 -10.18
C GLU A 53 38.42 -12.91 -9.60
N GLU A 54 38.66 -12.49 -8.37
CA GLU A 54 39.93 -12.65 -7.65
C GLU A 54 40.28 -14.13 -7.46
N ALA A 55 39.31 -14.96 -7.08
CA ALA A 55 39.54 -16.40 -6.91
C ALA A 55 39.83 -17.09 -8.25
N LEU A 56 39.17 -16.64 -9.32
CA LEU A 56 39.40 -17.18 -10.67
C LEU A 56 40.80 -16.81 -11.18
N LEU A 57 41.18 -15.54 -11.06
CA LEU A 57 42.50 -15.05 -11.47
C LEU A 57 43.62 -15.69 -10.65
N ALA A 58 43.45 -15.84 -9.34
CA ALA A 58 44.42 -16.53 -8.49
C ALA A 58 44.61 -18.00 -8.90
N ALA A 59 43.52 -18.69 -9.26
CA ALA A 59 43.59 -20.07 -9.72
C ALA A 59 44.26 -20.22 -11.09
N ALA A 60 44.01 -19.28 -12.02
CA ALA A 60 44.69 -19.25 -13.30
C ALA A 60 46.19 -18.95 -13.12
N ALA A 61 46.54 -17.94 -12.32
CA ALA A 61 47.92 -17.57 -12.03
C ALA A 61 48.72 -18.71 -11.38
N ALA A 62 48.08 -19.52 -10.52
CA ALA A 62 48.72 -20.68 -9.90
C ALA A 62 49.14 -21.78 -10.90
N THR A 63 48.61 -21.75 -12.13
CA THR A 63 49.06 -22.63 -13.23
C THR A 63 50.30 -22.11 -13.96
N GLY A 64 50.71 -20.87 -13.69
CA GLY A 64 51.75 -20.16 -14.43
C GLY A 64 51.24 -19.41 -15.67
N GLY A 65 49.99 -19.62 -16.08
CA GLY A 65 49.40 -18.93 -17.23
C GLY A 65 48.88 -17.52 -16.91
N GLN A 66 49.07 -16.60 -17.86
CA GLN A 66 48.64 -15.20 -17.76
C GLN A 66 47.29 -14.94 -18.46
N VAL A 67 46.38 -14.26 -17.75
CA VAL A 67 45.03 -13.90 -18.23
C VAL A 67 44.99 -12.42 -18.60
N SER A 68 44.47 -12.10 -19.79
CA SER A 68 44.30 -10.73 -20.28
C SER A 68 42.89 -10.18 -20.05
N GLN A 69 41.86 -11.04 -20.06
CA GLN A 69 40.47 -10.62 -19.86
C GLN A 69 39.65 -11.70 -19.15
N VAL A 70 38.76 -11.28 -18.25
CA VAL A 70 37.73 -12.12 -17.62
C VAL A 70 36.35 -11.63 -18.06
N LEU A 71 35.48 -12.55 -18.47
CA LEU A 71 34.09 -12.25 -18.76
C LEU A 71 33.18 -13.13 -17.90
N MET A 72 32.53 -12.51 -16.92
CA MET A 72 31.50 -13.15 -16.09
C MET A 72 30.11 -12.67 -16.48
N LEU A 73 29.18 -13.59 -16.68
CA LEU A 73 27.80 -13.27 -17.07
C LEU A 73 26.84 -13.40 -15.86
N PRO A 74 25.93 -12.42 -15.65
CA PRO A 74 24.95 -12.47 -14.57
C PRO A 74 24.12 -13.76 -14.59
N SER A 75 23.85 -14.32 -13.40
CA SER A 75 23.01 -15.52 -13.24
C SER A 75 23.50 -16.77 -13.98
N LYS A 76 24.75 -16.81 -14.46
CA LYS A 76 25.33 -17.99 -15.11
C LYS A 76 26.28 -18.75 -14.17
N SER A 77 26.29 -20.07 -14.32
CA SER A 77 27.17 -21.01 -13.62
C SER A 77 28.48 -21.28 -14.37
N TYR A 78 28.79 -20.45 -15.35
CA TYR A 78 29.97 -20.50 -16.19
C TYR A 78 30.49 -19.07 -16.41
N CYS A 79 31.77 -18.98 -16.77
CA CYS A 79 32.46 -17.73 -17.12
C CYS A 79 33.47 -18.00 -18.24
N PHE A 80 34.12 -16.94 -18.70
CA PHE A 80 35.09 -17.02 -19.78
C PHE A 80 36.40 -16.29 -19.43
N LEU A 81 37.50 -16.79 -19.98
CA LEU A 81 38.81 -16.17 -19.93
C LEU A 81 39.36 -15.96 -21.33
N MET A 82 40.09 -14.86 -21.52
CA MET A 82 41.06 -14.70 -22.59
C MET A 82 42.45 -14.74 -21.97
N CYS A 83 43.31 -15.62 -22.47
CA CYS A 83 44.71 -15.68 -22.06
C CYS A 83 45.58 -14.80 -22.94
N THR A 84 46.76 -14.41 -22.43
CA THR A 84 47.67 -13.51 -23.14
C THR A 84 48.31 -14.19 -24.35
N THR A 85 48.68 -15.47 -24.20
CA THR A 85 49.26 -16.29 -25.28
C THR A 85 48.60 -17.66 -25.35
N LEU A 86 48.88 -18.40 -26.44
CA LEU A 86 48.42 -19.79 -26.60
C LEU A 86 49.05 -20.72 -25.54
N ALA A 87 50.30 -20.46 -25.15
CA ALA A 87 50.97 -21.24 -24.11
C ALA A 87 50.28 -21.02 -22.74
N ASP A 88 49.89 -19.78 -22.44
CA ASP A 88 49.14 -19.46 -21.23
C ASP A 88 47.80 -20.21 -21.16
N SER A 89 47.06 -20.25 -22.27
CA SER A 89 45.75 -20.93 -22.29
C SER A 89 45.89 -22.45 -22.09
N GLN A 90 46.96 -23.05 -22.61
CA GLN A 90 47.27 -24.46 -22.38
C GLN A 90 47.64 -24.73 -20.92
N LEU A 91 48.48 -23.89 -20.31
CA LEU A 91 48.83 -23.99 -18.89
C LEU A 91 47.59 -23.89 -17.99
N VAL A 92 46.72 -22.92 -18.26
CA VAL A 92 45.45 -22.72 -17.54
C VAL A 92 44.54 -23.94 -17.72
N TYR A 93 44.39 -24.44 -18.96
CA TYR A 93 43.58 -25.62 -19.25
C TYR A 93 44.09 -26.85 -18.49
N ASP A 94 45.38 -27.18 -18.58
CA ASP A 94 45.95 -28.40 -17.99
C ASP A 94 46.03 -28.34 -16.45
N GLY A 95 46.21 -27.12 -15.92
CA GLY A 95 46.25 -26.86 -14.48
C GLY A 95 44.86 -26.86 -13.82
N MET A 96 43.83 -26.39 -14.53
CA MET A 96 42.50 -26.20 -13.95
C MET A 96 41.46 -27.25 -14.37
N HIS A 97 41.51 -27.75 -15.61
CA HIS A 97 40.47 -28.64 -16.15
C HIS A 97 40.33 -29.91 -15.32
N ASN A 98 39.15 -30.11 -14.73
CA ASN A 98 38.84 -31.26 -13.87
C ASN A 98 39.76 -31.38 -12.62
N ARG A 99 40.40 -30.28 -12.21
CA ARG A 99 41.36 -30.22 -11.09
C ARG A 99 41.05 -29.08 -10.12
N ALA A 100 40.83 -27.87 -10.61
CA ALA A 100 40.59 -26.70 -9.78
C ALA A 100 39.23 -26.79 -9.08
N THR A 101 39.21 -26.56 -7.76
CA THR A 101 38.00 -26.58 -6.91
C THR A 101 37.67 -25.17 -6.42
N ILE A 102 37.31 -24.30 -7.35
CA ILE A 102 37.12 -22.85 -7.08
C ILE A 102 35.65 -22.42 -7.06
N GLY A 103 34.71 -23.34 -7.31
CA GLY A 103 33.28 -23.04 -7.19
C GLY A 103 32.75 -23.26 -5.77
N GLN A 104 31.55 -22.74 -5.48
CA GLN A 104 30.85 -22.97 -4.21
C GLN A 104 30.86 -24.44 -3.79
N LYS A 105 31.17 -24.69 -2.51
CA LYS A 105 31.29 -26.03 -1.91
C LYS A 105 32.36 -26.92 -2.56
N GLY A 106 33.42 -26.32 -3.12
CA GLY A 106 34.54 -27.05 -3.73
C GLY A 106 34.19 -27.66 -5.09
N ALA A 107 33.27 -27.05 -5.83
CA ALA A 107 32.89 -27.54 -7.15
C ALA A 107 34.09 -27.52 -8.12
N VAL A 108 34.24 -28.61 -8.87
CA VAL A 108 35.32 -28.78 -9.85
C VAL A 108 35.02 -27.97 -11.12
N ALA A 109 36.00 -27.18 -11.55
CA ALA A 109 35.98 -26.43 -12.80
C ALA A 109 36.23 -27.36 -14.01
N TYR A 110 35.46 -27.18 -15.08
CA TYR A 110 35.68 -27.88 -16.34
C TYR A 110 35.88 -26.85 -17.45
N LEU A 111 37.03 -26.90 -18.10
CA LEU A 111 37.41 -25.93 -19.12
C LEU A 111 37.16 -26.47 -20.53
N SER A 112 36.93 -25.59 -21.49
CA SER A 112 36.82 -25.88 -22.92
C SER A 112 37.36 -24.72 -23.74
N TYR A 113 38.05 -25.01 -24.85
CA TYR A 113 38.47 -23.99 -25.80
C TYR A 113 37.29 -23.50 -26.64
N LEU A 114 37.30 -22.20 -26.96
CA LEU A 114 36.30 -21.54 -27.80
C LEU A 114 36.96 -20.90 -29.01
N LEU A 115 36.20 -20.69 -30.09
CA LEU A 115 36.68 -19.95 -31.25
C LEU A 115 36.76 -18.44 -30.98
N GLU A 116 35.89 -17.91 -30.12
CA GLU A 116 35.80 -16.50 -29.76
C GLU A 116 35.16 -16.33 -28.37
N LEU A 117 35.25 -15.14 -27.79
CA LEU A 117 34.44 -14.78 -26.62
C LEU A 117 33.04 -14.30 -27.04
N PRO A 118 32.02 -14.49 -26.21
CA PRO A 118 30.70 -13.93 -26.49
C PRO A 118 30.75 -12.41 -26.57
N GLN A 119 30.04 -11.85 -27.55
CA GLN A 119 29.70 -10.43 -27.54
C GLN A 119 28.87 -10.13 -26.29
N GLN A 120 29.21 -9.06 -25.58
CA GLN A 120 28.52 -8.64 -24.37
C GLN A 120 27.07 -8.23 -24.74
N ARG A 121 26.10 -9.15 -24.59
CA ARG A 121 24.73 -8.98 -25.10
C ARG A 121 23.76 -8.32 -24.13
N GLU A 122 24.06 -8.31 -22.83
CA GLU A 122 23.16 -7.74 -21.83
C GLU A 122 23.63 -6.34 -21.42
N GLU A 123 22.75 -5.35 -21.56
CA GLU A 123 22.87 -4.09 -20.82
C GLU A 123 22.90 -4.42 -19.33
N ASN A 124 24.09 -4.48 -18.73
CA ASN A 124 24.20 -4.63 -17.30
C ASN A 124 23.82 -3.28 -16.66
N GLY A 125 23.01 -3.29 -15.60
CA GLY A 125 22.60 -2.07 -14.91
C GLY A 125 23.76 -1.30 -14.25
N TRP A 126 24.99 -1.80 -14.35
CA TRP A 126 26.23 -1.20 -13.84
C TRP A 126 26.86 -0.20 -14.81
N GLN A 127 26.56 -0.29 -16.12
CA GLN A 127 27.09 0.61 -17.15
C GLN A 127 26.25 1.87 -17.37
N LYS A 128 25.11 2.00 -16.67
CA LYS A 128 24.20 3.14 -16.77
C LYS A 128 24.61 4.24 -15.80
N SER A 129 24.41 5.50 -16.19
CA SER A 129 24.57 6.64 -15.29
C SER A 129 23.59 6.54 -14.12
N LEU A 130 23.97 7.12 -12.98
CA LEU A 130 23.07 7.23 -11.84
C LEU A 130 21.82 8.05 -12.22
N PRO A 131 20.64 7.76 -11.65
CA PRO A 131 19.45 8.59 -11.79
C PRO A 131 19.73 10.06 -11.46
N ASP A 132 19.10 10.97 -12.19
CA ASP A 132 19.26 12.41 -11.95
C ASP A 132 18.82 12.78 -10.52
N GLY A 133 19.65 13.58 -9.85
CA GLY A 133 19.47 13.96 -8.44
C GLY A 133 19.87 12.89 -7.42
N LEU A 134 20.38 11.73 -7.86
CA LEU A 134 20.98 10.74 -6.96
C LEU A 134 22.46 11.06 -6.73
N VAL A 135 22.86 11.25 -5.47
CA VAL A 135 24.25 11.51 -5.09
C VAL A 135 24.70 10.49 -4.04
N LEU A 136 25.85 9.85 -4.26
CA LEU A 136 26.45 8.92 -3.31
C LEU A 136 27.76 9.50 -2.75
N LEU A 137 27.75 9.83 -1.46
CA LEU A 137 28.93 10.30 -0.74
C LEU A 137 29.58 9.10 -0.03
N GLN A 138 30.72 8.64 -0.54
CA GLN A 138 31.47 7.54 0.06
C GLN A 138 32.28 8.00 1.28
N ASN A 139 32.48 7.12 2.26
CA ASN A 139 33.21 7.40 3.50
C ASN A 139 32.73 8.71 4.18
N PHE A 140 31.43 8.95 4.15
CA PHE A 140 30.80 10.15 4.71
C PHE A 140 30.93 10.22 6.23
N VAL A 141 30.94 9.05 6.89
CA VAL A 141 31.21 8.92 8.33
C VAL A 141 32.48 8.12 8.58
N SER A 142 33.19 8.42 9.67
CA SER A 142 34.31 7.61 10.16
C SER A 142 33.83 6.33 10.86
N GLU A 143 34.75 5.41 11.16
CA GLU A 143 34.41 4.20 11.92
C GLU A 143 33.98 4.51 13.37
N ALA A 144 34.56 5.54 13.98
CA ALA A 144 34.17 5.98 15.33
C ALA A 144 32.77 6.63 15.34
N GLU A 145 32.45 7.41 14.31
CA GLU A 145 31.11 8.01 14.12
C GLU A 145 30.07 6.92 13.85
N GLU A 146 30.37 5.94 13.00
CA GLU A 146 29.50 4.79 12.77
C GLU A 146 29.20 4.02 14.05
N ALA A 147 30.21 3.75 14.88
CA ALA A 147 30.01 3.08 16.18
C ALA A 147 29.09 3.91 17.11
N THR A 148 29.28 5.22 17.14
CA THR A 148 28.48 6.16 17.94
C THR A 148 27.01 6.17 17.47
N LEU A 149 26.77 6.24 16.16
CA LEU A 149 25.44 6.23 15.58
C LEU A 149 24.71 4.90 15.85
N LEU A 150 25.39 3.76 15.70
CA LEU A 150 24.84 2.43 15.99
C LEU A 150 24.45 2.30 17.48
N GLN A 151 25.26 2.84 18.39
CA GLN A 151 24.96 2.85 19.82
C GLN A 151 23.74 3.73 20.12
N ALA A 152 23.66 4.92 19.52
CA ALA A 152 22.55 5.84 19.72
C ALA A 152 21.19 5.25 19.30
N VAL A 153 21.13 4.60 18.13
CA VAL A 153 19.89 3.96 17.65
C VAL A 153 19.55 2.65 18.36
N ALA A 154 20.53 2.02 19.00
CA ALA A 154 20.31 0.84 19.84
C ALA A 154 19.72 1.20 21.21
N ALA A 155 20.14 2.32 21.81
CA ALA A 155 19.72 2.78 23.14
C ALA A 155 18.32 3.43 23.18
N GLY A 156 17.77 3.83 22.02
CA GLY A 156 16.41 4.36 21.93
C GLY A 156 15.36 3.34 22.38
N ALA A 157 14.39 3.80 23.19
CA ALA A 157 13.23 3.01 23.58
C ALA A 157 12.35 2.85 22.34
N ALA A 158 12.44 1.68 21.71
CA ALA A 158 11.74 1.39 20.48
C ALA A 158 10.22 1.55 20.68
N SER A 159 9.53 2.24 19.76
CA SER A 159 8.16 1.83 19.42
C SER A 159 8.21 0.33 19.07
N ILE A 160 7.14 -0.42 19.36
CA ILE A 160 7.04 -1.88 19.16
C ILE A 160 7.87 -2.29 17.95
N ALA A 161 8.93 -3.09 18.19
CA ALA A 161 9.78 -3.60 17.12
C ALA A 161 8.91 -4.49 16.24
N ASP A 162 8.29 -3.90 15.23
CA ASP A 162 7.49 -4.64 14.27
C ASP A 162 8.44 -5.48 13.45
N SER A 163 8.38 -6.78 13.69
CA SER A 163 8.94 -7.77 12.79
C SER A 163 8.10 -7.75 11.52
N LEU A 164 8.45 -6.85 10.59
CA LEU A 164 8.03 -7.01 9.21
C LEU A 164 8.66 -8.32 8.71
N LYS A 165 7.92 -9.06 7.87
CA LYS A 165 8.19 -10.45 7.45
C LYS A 165 9.66 -10.79 7.15
N HIS A 166 10.53 -9.81 6.84
CA HIS A 166 11.92 -10.01 6.46
C HIS A 166 12.94 -8.97 6.98
N ARG A 167 12.68 -8.11 7.99
CA ARG A 167 13.72 -7.21 8.57
C ARG A 167 13.27 -6.61 9.89
N GLN A 168 14.23 -6.16 10.73
CA GLN A 168 13.90 -5.37 11.92
C GLN A 168 13.86 -3.88 11.57
N VAL A 169 12.86 -3.17 12.07
CA VAL A 169 12.71 -1.73 11.85
C VAL A 169 12.45 -0.99 13.16
N LYS A 170 13.02 0.20 13.28
CA LYS A 170 12.74 1.16 14.35
C LYS A 170 12.48 2.55 13.76
N HIS A 171 11.63 3.32 14.43
CA HIS A 171 11.27 4.67 14.03
C HIS A 171 11.58 5.70 15.13
N PHE A 172 11.98 6.90 14.72
CA PHE A 172 12.21 8.06 15.58
C PHE A 172 11.53 9.28 14.97
N GLY A 173 11.05 10.19 15.83
CA GLY A 173 10.27 11.37 15.45
C GLY A 173 8.82 11.04 15.10
N TYR A 174 8.61 10.22 14.08
CA TYR A 174 7.28 9.77 13.65
C TYR A 174 7.30 8.30 13.26
N GLU A 175 6.24 7.57 13.63
CA GLU A 175 6.02 6.18 13.23
C GLU A 175 5.62 6.10 11.76
N PHE A 176 6.22 5.16 11.03
CA PHE A 176 5.82 4.87 9.66
C PHE A 176 4.72 3.80 9.64
N LEU A 177 3.53 4.19 9.21
CA LEU A 177 2.35 3.33 9.13
C LEU A 177 2.38 2.52 7.83
N TYR A 178 2.86 1.28 7.91
CA TYR A 178 3.02 0.38 6.75
C TYR A 178 1.70 0.04 6.04
N GLY A 179 0.57 0.04 6.74
CA GLY A 179 -0.74 -0.24 6.13
C GLY A 179 -1.20 0.84 5.16
N SER A 180 -0.87 2.10 5.44
CA SER A 180 -1.17 3.26 4.58
C SER A 180 0.06 3.77 3.82
N ASN A 181 1.23 3.16 4.04
CA ASN A 181 2.53 3.61 3.56
C ASN A 181 2.75 5.12 3.85
N ASN A 182 2.37 5.60 5.03
CA ASN A 182 2.38 7.04 5.36
C ASN A 182 2.78 7.26 6.83
N VAL A 183 2.83 8.51 7.27
CA VAL A 183 3.02 8.91 8.67
C VAL A 183 1.79 9.68 9.14
N ASN A 184 1.51 9.68 10.44
CA ASN A 184 0.47 10.54 11.02
C ASN A 184 1.13 11.82 11.58
N PRO A 185 1.00 12.99 10.92
CA PRO A 185 1.65 14.22 11.39
C PRO A 185 1.13 14.71 12.75
N LEU A 186 -0.04 14.23 13.18
CA LEU A 186 -0.67 14.61 14.45
C LEU A 186 -0.21 13.74 15.63
N GLN A 187 0.58 12.69 15.39
CA GLN A 187 0.99 11.73 16.40
C GLN A 187 2.51 11.51 16.36
N PRO A 188 3.31 12.50 16.81
CA PRO A 188 4.75 12.32 16.97
C PRO A 188 5.06 11.27 18.04
N LEU A 189 6.18 10.57 17.86
CA LEU A 189 6.75 9.68 18.88
C LEU A 189 7.40 10.50 20.00
N GLU A 190 7.44 9.93 21.21
CA GLU A 190 8.11 10.57 22.36
C GLU A 190 9.61 10.77 22.11
N GLN A 191 10.25 9.83 21.39
CA GLN A 191 11.65 9.95 21.01
C GLN A 191 11.80 10.58 19.62
N GLY A 192 12.43 11.75 19.59
CA GLY A 192 12.93 12.39 18.36
C GLY A 192 14.13 11.66 17.78
N ILE A 193 14.65 12.19 16.66
CA ILE A 193 15.91 11.71 16.07
C ILE A 193 17.04 11.90 17.10
N PRO A 194 17.91 10.89 17.34
CA PRO A 194 19.00 11.04 18.31
C PRO A 194 19.97 12.17 17.94
N ASP A 195 20.31 13.03 18.91
CA ASP A 195 21.24 14.17 18.75
C ASP A 195 22.62 13.77 18.19
N ALA A 196 23.01 12.50 18.36
CA ALA A 196 24.21 11.95 17.74
C ALA A 196 24.20 12.03 16.20
N CYS A 197 23.03 12.26 15.58
CA CYS A 197 22.89 12.44 14.14
C CYS A 197 23.15 13.90 13.68
N ASP A 198 23.22 14.87 14.60
CA ASP A 198 23.17 16.29 14.27
C ASP A 198 24.30 16.78 13.38
N PHE A 199 25.49 16.18 13.54
CA PHE A 199 26.65 16.53 12.73
C PHE A 199 26.48 16.17 11.25
N LEU A 200 25.57 15.25 10.91
CA LEU A 200 25.39 14.75 9.53
C LEU A 200 24.94 15.87 8.60
N TRP A 201 23.96 16.68 9.02
CA TRP A 201 23.47 17.79 8.19
C TRP A 201 24.31 19.06 8.30
N GLN A 202 25.06 19.24 9.38
CA GLN A 202 26.10 20.27 9.45
C GLN A 202 27.18 20.02 8.40
N ARG A 203 27.56 18.75 8.18
CA ARG A 203 28.57 18.34 7.19
C ARG A 203 28.08 18.45 5.74
N LEU A 204 26.77 18.39 5.49
CA LEU A 204 26.20 18.46 4.14
C LEU A 204 26.18 19.88 3.55
N GLU A 205 26.28 20.93 4.38
CA GLU A 205 26.31 22.35 3.97
C GLU A 205 25.26 22.72 2.89
N LEU A 206 24.05 22.15 2.96
CA LEU A 206 23.02 22.38 1.97
C LEU A 206 22.26 23.71 2.25
N PRO A 207 22.31 24.72 1.35
CA PRO A 207 21.83 26.08 1.63
C PRO A 207 20.33 26.23 1.93
N THR A 208 19.52 25.22 1.61
CA THR A 208 18.05 25.21 1.74
C THR A 208 17.53 23.97 2.47
N PHE A 209 18.41 23.22 3.14
CA PHE A 209 18.03 21.95 3.77
C PHE A 209 17.42 22.16 5.15
N GLU A 210 16.13 21.84 5.27
CA GLU A 210 15.47 21.68 6.56
C GLU A 210 15.95 20.37 7.20
N PRO A 211 16.43 20.39 8.47
CA PRO A 211 16.79 19.17 9.17
C PRO A 211 15.62 18.16 9.21
N PRO A 212 15.91 16.86 9.04
CA PRO A 212 14.89 15.82 9.05
C PRO A 212 14.20 15.75 10.41
N ASP A 213 12.93 15.37 10.42
CA ASP A 213 12.11 15.17 11.62
C ASP A 213 11.60 13.72 11.75
N GLN A 214 11.93 12.86 10.80
CA GLN A 214 11.63 11.43 10.81
C GLN A 214 12.88 10.61 10.47
N LEU A 215 13.14 9.57 11.25
CA LEU A 215 14.20 8.59 11.00
C LEU A 215 13.63 7.17 11.02
N THR A 216 13.94 6.39 9.99
CA THR A 216 13.70 4.95 9.94
C THR A 216 15.02 4.19 9.96
N VAL A 217 15.21 3.33 10.96
CA VAL A 217 16.37 2.45 11.08
C VAL A 217 15.98 1.06 10.60
N ASN A 218 16.63 0.57 9.56
CA ASN A 218 16.40 -0.77 9.03
C ASN A 218 17.64 -1.65 9.27
N GLU A 219 17.47 -2.80 9.92
CA GLU A 219 18.50 -3.82 10.06
C GLU A 219 18.20 -5.02 9.16
N TYR A 220 19.18 -5.40 8.33
CA TYR A 220 19.08 -6.49 7.37
C TYR A 220 20.12 -7.57 7.69
N GLU A 221 19.65 -8.79 7.88
CA GLU A 221 20.48 -9.99 7.88
C GLU A 221 20.71 -10.53 6.44
N PRO A 222 21.77 -11.32 6.19
CA PRO A 222 21.98 -11.92 4.88
C PRO A 222 20.75 -12.70 4.39
N GLY A 223 20.31 -12.42 3.16
CA GLY A 223 19.08 -12.99 2.58
C GLY A 223 17.85 -12.08 2.71
N GLN A 224 17.90 -11.06 3.57
CA GLN A 224 16.83 -10.08 3.72
C GLN A 224 16.93 -8.94 2.71
N GLY A 225 15.83 -8.18 2.57
CA GLY A 225 15.72 -7.10 1.60
C GLY A 225 14.47 -6.24 1.80
N ILE A 226 14.28 -5.31 0.89
CA ILE A 226 13.08 -4.45 0.82
C ILE A 226 12.59 -4.44 -0.64
N PRO A 227 11.29 -4.70 -0.89
CA PRO A 227 10.76 -4.69 -2.24
C PRO A 227 10.93 -3.31 -2.89
N PRO A 228 10.99 -3.25 -4.24
CA PRO A 228 10.99 -1.97 -4.94
C PRO A 228 9.80 -1.11 -4.54
N HIS A 229 10.06 0.12 -4.11
CA HIS A 229 9.05 1.09 -3.72
C HIS A 229 9.54 2.52 -3.97
N VAL A 230 8.62 3.47 -3.93
CA VAL A 230 8.91 4.90 -3.86
C VAL A 230 8.47 5.41 -2.49
N ASP A 231 9.21 6.36 -1.95
CA ASP A 231 8.84 7.05 -0.73
C ASP A 231 7.64 7.98 -0.98
N THR A 232 6.59 7.83 -0.17
CA THR A 232 5.30 8.51 -0.35
C THR A 232 5.47 10.02 -0.52
N HIS A 233 4.90 10.55 -1.60
CA HIS A 233 5.12 11.92 -2.04
C HIS A 233 4.41 12.91 -1.11
N SER A 234 3.20 12.58 -0.68
CA SER A 234 2.43 13.37 0.29
C SER A 234 3.04 13.37 1.70
N ALA A 235 3.82 12.34 2.05
CA ALA A 235 4.35 12.15 3.39
C ALA A 235 5.63 12.94 3.64
N PHE A 236 6.53 12.98 2.65
CA PHE A 236 7.89 13.48 2.84
C PHE A 236 8.30 14.53 1.80
N LYS A 237 9.10 15.51 2.21
CA LYS A 237 9.72 16.49 1.32
C LYS A 237 10.93 15.91 0.60
N ASP A 238 11.47 16.71 -0.32
CA ASP A 238 12.80 16.52 -0.90
C ASP A 238 13.85 17.23 -0.03
N PRO A 239 15.09 16.71 0.12
CA PRO A 239 15.59 15.39 -0.29
C PRO A 239 15.38 14.30 0.78
N ILE A 240 15.61 13.04 0.42
CA ILE A 240 15.67 11.89 1.35
C ILE A 240 17.12 11.43 1.47
N LEU A 241 17.58 11.22 2.71
CA LEU A 241 18.94 10.77 3.01
C LEU A 241 18.94 9.33 3.51
N SER A 242 19.90 8.51 3.10
CA SER A 242 20.03 7.12 3.52
C SER A 242 21.50 6.77 3.81
N LEU A 243 21.84 6.67 5.09
CA LEU A 243 23.19 6.33 5.55
C LEU A 243 23.32 4.80 5.68
N SER A 244 24.33 4.22 5.03
CA SER A 244 24.61 2.77 5.05
C SER A 244 25.73 2.45 6.03
N LEU A 245 25.48 1.59 7.01
CA LEU A 245 26.42 1.20 8.07
C LEU A 245 26.61 -0.32 8.12
N GLN A 246 27.69 -0.74 8.78
CA GLN A 246 28.17 -2.11 9.01
C GLN A 246 28.63 -2.88 7.77
N SER A 247 27.85 -2.88 6.69
CA SER A 247 28.21 -3.59 5.46
C SER A 247 27.71 -2.91 4.20
N ASP A 248 28.33 -3.29 3.09
CA ASP A 248 27.92 -2.89 1.76
C ASP A 248 26.60 -3.58 1.35
N VAL A 249 25.90 -2.99 0.38
CA VAL A 249 24.78 -3.64 -0.30
C VAL A 249 24.56 -3.06 -1.69
N VAL A 250 24.01 -3.85 -2.61
CA VAL A 250 23.47 -3.33 -3.87
C VAL A 250 22.00 -2.96 -3.71
N MET A 251 21.69 -1.70 -4.02
CA MET A 251 20.33 -1.19 -4.16
C MET A 251 20.00 -1.03 -5.65
N ASP A 252 18.83 -1.54 -6.05
CA ASP A 252 18.32 -1.43 -7.41
C ASP A 252 17.44 -0.20 -7.52
N PHE A 253 17.69 0.63 -8.53
CA PHE A 253 16.80 1.72 -8.94
C PHE A 253 16.12 1.36 -10.26
N ARG A 254 14.80 1.54 -10.34
CA ARG A 254 14.00 1.21 -11.53
C ARG A 254 13.04 2.32 -11.94
N ARG A 255 12.97 2.56 -13.25
CA ARG A 255 11.98 3.43 -13.92
C ARG A 255 11.55 2.78 -15.23
N GLY A 256 10.31 2.27 -15.28
CA GLY A 256 9.83 1.48 -16.42
C GLY A 256 10.72 0.25 -16.68
N ALA A 257 11.30 0.17 -17.89
CA ALA A 257 12.25 -0.89 -18.26
C ALA A 257 13.70 -0.61 -17.82
N GLN A 258 14.01 0.62 -17.36
CA GLN A 258 15.36 0.97 -16.92
C GLN A 258 15.65 0.38 -15.53
N LEU A 259 16.84 -0.20 -15.38
CA LEU A 259 17.37 -0.75 -14.14
C LEU A 259 18.80 -0.26 -13.97
N VAL A 260 19.08 0.39 -12.84
CA VAL A 260 20.42 0.83 -12.44
C VAL A 260 20.78 0.13 -11.13
N HIS A 261 21.97 -0.48 -11.08
CA HIS A 261 22.51 -1.08 -9.87
C HIS A 261 23.42 -0.08 -9.17
N VAL A 262 23.15 0.22 -7.91
CA VAL A 262 23.95 1.15 -7.11
C VAL A 262 24.55 0.39 -5.94
N LEU A 263 25.87 0.26 -5.92
CA LEU A 263 26.59 -0.19 -4.74
C LEU A 263 26.51 0.91 -3.68
N LEU A 264 26.04 0.57 -2.48
CA LEU A 264 26.05 1.41 -1.30
C LEU A 264 27.11 0.88 -0.33
N PRO A 265 28.33 1.41 -0.35
CA PRO A 265 29.38 0.98 0.56
C PRO A 265 29.02 1.29 2.01
N ARG A 266 29.61 0.55 2.95
CA ARG A 266 29.63 0.90 4.37
C ARG A 266 30.14 2.34 4.55
N ARG A 267 29.55 3.07 5.50
CA ARG A 267 29.83 4.48 5.82
C ARG A 267 29.54 5.46 4.69
N SER A 268 28.71 5.09 3.72
CA SER A 268 28.28 6.01 2.66
C SER A 268 26.91 6.62 2.93
N LEU A 269 26.72 7.86 2.48
CA LEU A 269 25.44 8.55 2.51
C LEU A 269 24.90 8.64 1.08
N LEU A 270 23.71 8.07 0.86
CA LEU A 270 22.96 8.24 -0.36
C LEU A 270 21.97 9.41 -0.19
N VAL A 271 22.01 10.36 -1.11
CA VAL A 271 21.08 11.49 -1.19
C VAL A 271 20.19 11.27 -2.41
N MET A 272 18.89 11.14 -2.18
CA MET A 272 17.87 11.04 -3.21
C MET A 272 17.15 12.38 -3.29
N SER A 273 17.34 13.09 -4.40
CA SER A 273 16.66 14.35 -4.70
C SER A 273 16.04 14.33 -6.10
N GLY A 274 15.01 15.15 -6.32
CA GLY A 274 14.40 15.34 -7.64
C GLY A 274 13.93 14.02 -8.26
N GLU A 275 14.35 13.74 -9.50
CA GLU A 275 13.92 12.56 -10.25
C GLU A 275 14.17 11.26 -9.49
N SER A 276 15.38 11.07 -8.93
CA SER A 276 15.75 9.86 -8.18
C SER A 276 14.88 9.55 -6.96
N ARG A 277 14.24 10.57 -6.37
CA ARG A 277 13.36 10.48 -5.20
C ARG A 277 11.88 10.32 -5.57
N TYR A 278 11.46 10.88 -6.70
CA TYR A 278 10.05 10.98 -7.07
C TYR A 278 9.62 10.05 -8.22
N ASP A 279 10.50 9.74 -9.17
CA ASP A 279 10.13 9.02 -10.41
C ASP A 279 10.85 7.66 -10.55
N TRP A 280 11.72 7.33 -9.60
CA TRP A 280 12.37 6.03 -9.50
C TRP A 280 11.87 5.25 -8.29
N THR A 281 11.68 3.95 -8.48
CA THR A 281 11.52 3.01 -7.37
C THR A 281 12.89 2.49 -6.96
N HIS A 282 13.10 2.29 -5.66
CA HIS A 282 14.34 1.73 -5.12
C HIS A 282 14.03 0.50 -4.25
N GLY A 283 14.97 -0.45 -4.21
CA GLY A 283 14.80 -1.66 -3.41
C GLY A 283 16.07 -2.48 -3.26
N ILE A 284 16.09 -3.35 -2.25
CA ILE A 284 17.19 -4.28 -1.98
C ILE A 284 16.64 -5.69 -2.16
N ARG A 285 17.11 -6.43 -3.17
CA ARG A 285 16.62 -7.81 -3.41
C ARG A 285 16.99 -8.74 -2.24
N PRO A 286 16.10 -9.66 -1.82
CA PRO A 286 16.42 -10.66 -0.81
C PRO A 286 17.34 -11.74 -1.37
N LYS A 287 18.65 -11.65 -1.07
CA LYS A 287 19.68 -12.60 -1.50
C LYS A 287 20.88 -12.58 -0.56
N HIS A 288 21.70 -13.62 -0.60
CA HIS A 288 22.90 -13.74 0.24
C HIS A 288 24.17 -13.20 -0.43
N ILE A 289 24.15 -13.02 -1.75
CA ILE A 289 25.32 -12.67 -2.56
C ILE A 289 24.92 -11.56 -3.54
N ASP A 290 25.69 -10.48 -3.55
CA ASP A 290 25.64 -9.42 -4.54
C ASP A 290 26.58 -9.71 -5.71
N VAL A 291 26.24 -9.15 -6.87
CA VAL A 291 27.09 -9.16 -8.07
C VAL A 291 27.51 -7.72 -8.28
N LEU A 292 28.81 -7.45 -8.37
CA LEU A 292 29.38 -6.10 -8.49
C LEU A 292 30.17 -5.97 -9.79
N ALA A 293 30.24 -4.76 -10.34
CA ALA A 293 31.19 -4.45 -11.40
C ALA A 293 32.60 -4.30 -10.86
N THR A 294 33.58 -4.79 -11.61
CA THR A 294 34.99 -4.67 -11.27
C THR A 294 35.66 -3.57 -12.10
N PRO A 295 36.79 -2.99 -11.63
CA PRO A 295 37.52 -1.97 -12.39
C PRO A 295 37.98 -2.42 -13.78
N SER A 296 38.16 -3.73 -13.98
CA SER A 296 38.48 -4.36 -15.27
C SER A 296 37.31 -4.40 -16.26
N GLY A 297 36.11 -3.95 -15.84
CA GLY A 297 34.88 -4.00 -16.64
C GLY A 297 34.17 -5.36 -16.61
N SER A 298 34.63 -6.29 -15.78
CA SER A 298 33.98 -7.58 -15.53
C SER A 298 32.99 -7.49 -14.35
N LEU A 299 32.56 -8.66 -13.86
CA LEU A 299 31.70 -8.78 -12.70
C LEU A 299 32.32 -9.74 -11.68
N THR A 300 32.13 -9.47 -10.39
CA THR A 300 32.52 -10.33 -9.26
C THR A 300 31.34 -10.51 -8.30
N THR A 301 31.49 -11.39 -7.30
CA THR A 301 30.48 -11.57 -6.24
C THR A 301 30.95 -11.03 -4.90
N GLN A 302 30.01 -10.57 -4.09
CA GLN A 302 30.26 -10.15 -2.70
C GLN A 302 29.22 -10.80 -1.79
N VAL A 303 29.66 -11.51 -0.74
CA VAL A 303 28.76 -12.10 0.26
C VAL A 303 28.22 -10.99 1.15
N ARG A 304 26.90 -10.98 1.38
CA ARG A 304 26.27 -10.04 2.30
C ARG A 304 26.55 -10.41 3.75
N SER A 305 26.77 -9.39 4.57
CA SER A 305 26.78 -9.48 6.03
C SER A 305 25.65 -8.61 6.61
N LYS A 306 25.58 -8.51 7.94
CA LYS A 306 24.58 -7.68 8.62
C LYS A 306 24.79 -6.21 8.22
N ARG A 307 23.72 -5.58 7.74
CA ARG A 307 23.67 -4.16 7.36
C ARG A 307 22.66 -3.41 8.22
N THR A 308 23.02 -2.21 8.64
CA THR A 308 22.05 -1.26 9.20
C THR A 308 21.99 -0.02 8.31
N SER A 309 20.80 0.52 8.07
CA SER A 309 20.65 1.83 7.42
C SER A 309 19.74 2.78 8.16
N LEU A 310 20.13 4.05 8.16
CA LEU A 310 19.42 5.15 8.77
C LEU A 310 18.87 6.02 7.64
N THR A 311 17.56 5.98 7.43
CA THR A 311 16.87 6.77 6.42
C THR A 311 16.22 7.98 7.07
N PHE A 312 16.69 9.17 6.72
CA PHE A 312 16.23 10.44 7.27
C PHE A 312 15.33 11.17 6.28
N ARG A 313 14.21 11.68 6.79
CA ARG A 313 13.16 12.32 6.00
C ARG A 313 12.61 13.53 6.73
N ARG A 314 12.13 14.49 5.96
CA ARG A 314 11.38 15.65 6.46
C ARG A 314 9.91 15.48 6.11
N LEU A 315 9.01 15.58 7.07
CA LEU A 315 7.58 15.51 6.83
C LEU A 315 7.11 16.65 5.91
N ARG A 316 6.22 16.31 4.99
CA ARG A 316 5.48 17.28 4.19
C ARG A 316 4.16 17.60 4.90
N ARG A 317 3.84 18.90 4.96
CA ARG A 317 2.54 19.40 5.44
C ARG A 317 1.78 19.94 4.23
N GLY A 318 0.72 19.25 3.82
CA GLY A 318 -0.07 19.57 2.62
C GLY A 318 0.24 18.66 1.41
N PRO A 319 -0.45 18.89 0.28
CA PRO A 319 -0.33 18.05 -0.92
C PRO A 319 1.08 18.11 -1.54
N CYS A 320 1.46 17.05 -2.26
CA CYS A 320 2.68 17.07 -3.07
C CYS A 320 2.48 17.83 -4.39
N ASP A 321 3.43 18.70 -4.70
CA ASP A 321 3.51 19.60 -5.86
C ASP A 321 4.66 19.23 -6.82
N CYS A 322 5.16 18.00 -6.76
CA CYS A 322 6.29 17.57 -7.59
C CYS A 322 5.97 17.56 -9.10
N GLN A 323 6.99 17.58 -9.96
CA GLN A 323 6.83 17.51 -11.42
C GLN A 323 6.64 16.07 -11.96
N PHE A 324 6.53 15.07 -11.07
CA PHE A 324 6.57 13.65 -11.40
C PHE A 324 5.23 12.95 -11.05
N PRO A 325 4.20 13.04 -11.91
CA PRO A 325 2.86 12.53 -11.61
C PRO A 325 2.78 11.00 -11.53
N THR A 326 3.66 10.30 -12.26
CA THR A 326 3.57 8.85 -12.52
C THR A 326 3.55 8.00 -11.27
N LEU A 327 4.24 8.41 -10.20
CA LEU A 327 4.34 7.70 -8.92
C LEU A 327 3.83 8.54 -7.74
N CYS A 328 3.30 9.73 -8.01
CA CYS A 328 2.88 10.67 -6.97
C CYS A 328 1.50 10.32 -6.44
N ASP A 329 1.42 9.83 -5.20
CA ASP A 329 0.16 9.47 -4.55
C ASP A 329 -0.83 10.64 -4.50
N THR A 330 -0.36 11.88 -4.30
CA THR A 330 -1.21 13.09 -4.37
C THR A 330 -1.79 13.32 -5.78
N GLN A 331 -0.97 13.24 -6.82
CA GLN A 331 -1.42 13.54 -8.19
C GLN A 331 -2.19 12.37 -8.82
N GLN A 332 -1.88 11.14 -8.42
CA GLN A 332 -2.65 9.95 -8.76
C GLN A 332 -4.01 9.93 -8.04
N THR A 333 -4.11 10.49 -6.84
CA THR A 333 -5.41 10.69 -6.16
C THR A 333 -6.14 11.93 -6.65
N THR A 334 -5.44 12.88 -7.31
CA THR A 334 -6.06 13.98 -8.06
C THR A 334 -6.62 13.42 -9.37
N THR A 335 -7.70 12.66 -9.23
CA THR A 335 -8.58 12.28 -10.32
C THR A 335 -8.86 13.56 -11.13
N PRO A 336 -8.67 13.59 -12.47
CA PRO A 336 -8.88 14.80 -13.25
C PRO A 336 -10.22 15.43 -12.88
N GLN A 337 -10.30 16.76 -12.77
CA GLN A 337 -11.54 17.43 -12.35
C GLN A 337 -12.75 16.96 -13.17
N GLU A 338 -12.57 16.69 -14.47
CA GLU A 338 -13.59 16.10 -15.33
C GLU A 338 -14.03 14.68 -14.91
N VAL A 339 -13.12 13.86 -14.39
CA VAL A 339 -13.42 12.51 -13.87
C VAL A 339 -14.07 12.60 -12.49
N CYS A 340 -13.66 13.54 -11.63
CA CYS A 340 -14.34 13.85 -10.38
C CYS A 340 -15.77 14.34 -10.62
N GLU A 341 -15.96 15.27 -11.56
CA GLU A 341 -17.27 15.79 -11.97
C GLU A 341 -18.14 14.69 -12.58
N LYS A 342 -17.56 13.82 -13.43
CA LYS A 342 -18.26 12.62 -13.93
C LYS A 342 -18.67 11.72 -12.78
N LEU A 343 -17.77 11.35 -11.87
CA LEU A 343 -18.08 10.48 -10.73
C LEU A 343 -19.13 11.09 -9.80
N ALA A 344 -19.05 12.40 -9.54
CA ALA A 344 -20.05 13.14 -8.76
C ALA A 344 -21.43 13.13 -9.46
N THR A 345 -21.45 13.27 -10.79
CA THR A 345 -22.67 13.18 -11.60
C THR A 345 -23.27 11.77 -11.54
N HIS A 346 -22.44 10.73 -11.66
CA HIS A 346 -22.88 9.33 -11.54
C HIS A 346 -23.42 9.03 -10.14
N ALA A 347 -22.75 9.48 -9.09
CA ALA A 347 -23.21 9.36 -7.71
C ALA A 347 -24.58 10.02 -7.52
N SER A 348 -24.74 11.26 -7.99
CA SER A 348 -26.03 11.96 -7.93
C SER A 348 -27.13 11.26 -8.74
N HIS A 349 -26.80 10.67 -9.89
CA HIS A 349 -27.77 9.94 -10.73
C HIS A 349 -28.23 8.65 -10.06
N LEU A 350 -27.29 7.89 -9.49
CA LEU A 350 -27.57 6.68 -8.71
C LEU A 350 -28.48 6.99 -7.51
N GLU A 351 -28.19 8.05 -6.77
CA GLU A 351 -29.03 8.51 -5.66
C GLU A 351 -30.42 8.93 -6.14
N GLN A 352 -30.51 9.63 -7.27
CA GLN A 352 -31.80 10.03 -7.84
C GLN A 352 -32.69 8.83 -8.16
N GLN A 353 -32.16 7.84 -8.89
CA GLN A 353 -32.91 6.67 -9.34
C GLN A 353 -33.20 5.68 -8.22
N ASN A 354 -32.20 5.40 -7.38
CA ASN A 354 -32.23 4.30 -6.41
C ASN A 354 -32.40 4.76 -4.97
N VAL A 355 -32.54 6.05 -4.70
CA VAL A 355 -32.91 6.55 -3.36
C VAL A 355 -34.13 7.44 -3.50
N HIS A 356 -34.00 8.57 -4.19
CA HIS A 356 -35.02 9.63 -4.16
C HIS A 356 -36.35 9.16 -4.76
N GLU A 357 -36.33 8.67 -6.01
CA GLU A 357 -37.54 8.19 -6.67
C GLU A 357 -38.13 6.96 -5.99
N VAL A 358 -37.29 6.07 -5.47
CA VAL A 358 -37.77 4.87 -4.78
C VAL A 358 -38.49 5.25 -3.49
N TYR A 359 -37.91 6.10 -2.64
CA TYR A 359 -38.54 6.50 -1.37
C TYR A 359 -39.83 7.28 -1.57
N ASP A 360 -39.93 8.13 -2.60
CA ASP A 360 -41.18 8.78 -2.97
C ASP A 360 -42.26 7.77 -3.38
N LYS A 361 -41.90 6.74 -4.15
CA LYS A 361 -42.84 5.68 -4.58
C LYS A 361 -43.29 4.77 -3.43
N ILE A 362 -42.41 4.48 -2.46
CA ILE A 362 -42.70 3.55 -1.36
C ILE A 362 -43.15 4.23 -0.06
N ALA A 363 -43.30 5.56 -0.03
CA ALA A 363 -43.48 6.35 1.19
C ALA A 363 -44.59 5.84 2.13
N ASN A 364 -45.78 5.56 1.59
CA ASN A 364 -46.93 5.06 2.37
C ASN A 364 -46.62 3.71 3.03
N HIS A 365 -46.20 2.72 2.23
CA HIS A 365 -45.84 1.38 2.73
C HIS A 365 -44.60 1.40 3.64
N PHE A 366 -43.67 2.32 3.43
CA PHE A 366 -42.53 2.53 4.31
C PHE A 366 -42.97 3.02 5.68
N SER A 367 -43.89 3.99 5.73
CA SER A 367 -44.41 4.58 6.96
C SER A 367 -45.14 3.55 7.84
N ASP A 368 -45.98 2.69 7.26
CA ASP A 368 -46.81 1.69 7.96
C ASP A 368 -46.01 0.67 8.80
N THR A 369 -44.71 0.53 8.51
CA THR A 369 -43.86 -0.47 9.16
C THR A 369 -42.94 0.11 10.22
N ARG A 370 -42.94 1.45 10.43
CA ARG A 370 -41.88 2.15 11.17
C ARG A 370 -42.40 3.32 12.01
N HIS A 371 -43.11 2.99 13.10
CA HIS A 371 -43.71 3.99 13.99
C HIS A 371 -42.94 4.21 15.30
N THR A 372 -42.26 3.18 15.83
CA THR A 372 -41.66 3.25 17.17
C THR A 372 -40.28 3.94 17.13
N PRO A 373 -40.07 5.01 17.93
CA PRO A 373 -38.76 5.61 18.14
C PRO A 373 -37.77 4.62 18.76
N TRP A 374 -36.49 4.73 18.38
CA TRP A 374 -35.44 3.93 19.00
C TRP A 374 -35.05 4.52 20.36
N PRO A 375 -34.88 3.69 21.43
CA PRO A 375 -34.68 4.19 22.78
C PRO A 375 -33.49 5.15 22.92
N GLN A 376 -32.35 4.81 22.32
CA GLN A 376 -31.12 5.63 22.35
C GLN A 376 -31.30 6.98 21.65
N VAL A 377 -32.09 7.04 20.57
CA VAL A 377 -32.41 8.29 19.87
C VAL A 377 -33.35 9.14 20.74
N ALA A 378 -34.36 8.52 21.36
CA ALA A 378 -35.26 9.22 22.28
C ALA A 378 -34.52 9.76 23.51
N GLU A 379 -33.57 8.99 24.08
CA GLU A 379 -32.71 9.42 25.18
C GLU A 379 -31.86 10.63 24.80
N PHE A 380 -31.26 10.62 23.59
CA PHE A 380 -30.52 11.77 23.08
C PHE A 380 -31.40 13.02 22.99
N LEU A 381 -32.61 12.89 22.42
CA LEU A 381 -33.56 14.01 22.32
C LEU A 381 -34.01 14.51 23.70
N ASN A 382 -34.23 13.61 24.66
CA ASN A 382 -34.59 13.96 26.03
C ASN A 382 -33.45 14.60 26.84
N SER A 383 -32.20 14.53 26.35
CA SER A 383 -31.04 15.14 27.02
C SER A 383 -30.91 16.66 26.80
N PHE A 384 -31.73 17.26 25.92
CA PHE A 384 -31.72 18.70 25.65
C PHE A 384 -32.60 19.46 26.65
N GLN A 385 -32.24 20.73 26.90
CA GLN A 385 -33.02 21.61 27.76
C GLN A 385 -34.37 21.96 27.11
N PRO A 386 -35.42 22.24 27.90
CA PRO A 386 -36.68 22.75 27.36
C PRO A 386 -36.46 23.94 26.43
N GLN A 387 -37.26 24.03 25.36
CA GLN A 387 -37.24 25.07 24.33
C GLN A 387 -35.99 25.06 23.41
N SER A 388 -35.12 24.04 23.53
CA SER A 388 -34.04 23.84 22.54
C SER A 388 -34.62 23.58 21.14
N VAL A 389 -33.95 24.08 20.12
CA VAL A 389 -34.32 23.91 18.71
C VAL A 389 -33.62 22.68 18.14
N LEU A 390 -34.42 21.73 17.65
CA LEU A 390 -33.97 20.44 17.12
C LEU A 390 -34.26 20.35 15.62
N LEU A 391 -33.30 19.84 14.86
CA LEU A 391 -33.45 19.54 13.44
C LEU A 391 -33.25 18.04 13.17
N ASP A 392 -34.30 17.37 12.69
CA ASP A 392 -34.24 15.99 12.17
C ASP A 392 -33.99 16.04 10.66
N VAL A 393 -32.75 15.78 10.25
CA VAL A 393 -32.32 15.80 8.85
C VAL A 393 -32.49 14.42 8.24
N GLY A 394 -33.34 14.34 7.23
CA GLY A 394 -33.90 13.08 6.69
C GLY A 394 -34.94 12.48 7.64
N CYS A 395 -35.89 13.31 8.09
CA CYS A 395 -36.88 12.94 9.10
C CYS A 395 -37.87 11.85 8.64
N GLY A 396 -37.93 11.54 7.34
CA GLY A 396 -38.89 10.62 6.76
C GLY A 396 -40.32 11.00 7.12
N ASN A 397 -41.05 10.08 7.74
CA ASN A 397 -42.42 10.30 8.21
C ASN A 397 -42.52 11.05 9.56
N GLY A 398 -41.41 11.65 10.01
CA GLY A 398 -41.30 12.47 11.20
C GLY A 398 -41.44 11.72 12.52
N LYS A 399 -41.09 10.42 12.56
CA LYS A 399 -41.28 9.57 13.74
C LYS A 399 -40.64 10.10 15.03
N TYR A 400 -39.57 10.91 14.92
CA TYR A 400 -38.82 11.44 16.07
C TYR A 400 -39.26 12.82 16.53
N LEU A 401 -40.00 13.57 15.70
CA LEU A 401 -40.32 14.98 15.97
C LEU A 401 -41.19 15.17 17.21
N GLY A 402 -41.99 14.16 17.58
CA GLY A 402 -42.85 14.17 18.76
C GLY A 402 -42.27 13.49 20.01
N CYS A 403 -41.01 13.02 19.98
CA CYS A 403 -40.43 12.27 21.11
C CYS A 403 -40.30 13.08 22.40
N ASN A 404 -40.01 14.37 22.29
CA ASN A 404 -39.89 15.28 23.42
C ASN A 404 -40.75 16.54 23.17
N PRO A 405 -41.91 16.68 23.83
CA PRO A 405 -42.84 17.79 23.60
C PRO A 405 -42.32 19.13 24.13
N GLN A 406 -41.21 19.14 24.89
CA GLN A 406 -40.61 20.36 25.41
C GLN A 406 -39.65 21.03 24.40
N LEU A 407 -39.35 20.40 23.27
CA LEU A 407 -38.43 20.92 22.25
C LEU A 407 -39.17 21.56 21.09
N LEU A 408 -38.51 22.52 20.44
CA LEU A 408 -38.96 23.00 19.13
C LEU A 408 -38.34 22.13 18.04
N SER A 409 -39.01 21.03 17.71
CA SER A 409 -38.56 20.08 16.68
C SER A 409 -39.04 20.47 15.29
N ILE A 410 -38.12 20.49 14.33
CA ILE A 410 -38.38 20.69 12.91
C ILE A 410 -37.72 19.53 12.15
N GLY A 411 -38.43 18.98 11.16
CA GLY A 411 -37.90 17.93 10.30
C GLY A 411 -37.68 18.40 8.87
N CYS A 412 -36.70 17.84 8.19
CA CYS A 412 -36.59 17.97 6.76
C CYS A 412 -36.28 16.64 6.09
N ASP A 413 -36.79 16.46 4.87
CA ASP A 413 -36.51 15.29 4.05
C ASP A 413 -36.55 15.67 2.57
N ARG A 414 -35.94 14.86 1.72
CA ARG A 414 -36.00 15.06 0.27
C ARG A 414 -37.30 14.51 -0.31
N SER A 415 -37.84 13.45 0.29
CA SER A 415 -39.02 12.73 -0.16
C SER A 415 -40.29 13.50 0.17
N LEU A 416 -40.99 13.98 -0.86
CA LEU A 416 -42.29 14.63 -0.70
C LEU A 416 -43.34 13.65 -0.16
N GLY A 417 -43.27 12.38 -0.56
CA GLY A 417 -44.20 11.36 -0.10
C GLY A 417 -44.12 11.16 1.41
N LEU A 418 -42.90 11.04 1.96
CA LEU A 418 -42.70 10.87 3.41
C LEU A 418 -43.05 12.13 4.20
N LEU A 419 -42.69 13.31 3.68
CA LEU A 419 -43.07 14.58 4.29
C LEU A 419 -44.58 14.79 4.33
N GLY A 420 -45.31 14.35 3.30
CA GLY A 420 -46.77 14.39 3.28
C GLY A 420 -47.39 13.65 4.47
N VAL A 421 -46.80 12.52 4.88
CA VAL A 421 -47.25 11.77 6.06
C VAL A 421 -46.99 12.53 7.36
N GLY A 422 -45.81 13.15 7.50
CA GLY A 422 -45.48 13.96 8.68
C GLY A 422 -46.37 15.22 8.79
N ASN A 423 -46.60 15.90 7.67
CA ASN A 423 -47.46 17.07 7.59
C ASN A 423 -48.93 16.73 7.93
N ALA A 424 -49.44 15.58 7.46
CA ALA A 424 -50.79 15.10 7.83
C ALA A 424 -50.94 14.82 9.35
N ARG A 425 -49.83 14.60 10.07
CA ARG A 425 -49.78 14.46 11.53
C ARG A 425 -49.57 15.81 12.25
N GLY A 426 -49.56 16.92 11.53
CA GLY A 426 -49.37 18.27 12.09
C GLY A 426 -47.93 18.59 12.49
N GLN A 427 -46.94 17.90 11.92
CA GLN A 427 -45.54 18.10 12.26
C GLN A 427 -44.90 19.24 11.45
N ASN A 428 -43.97 19.97 12.07
CA ASN A 428 -43.22 21.05 11.41
C ASN A 428 -42.17 20.43 10.48
N VAL A 429 -42.49 20.32 9.19
CA VAL A 429 -41.59 19.72 8.20
C VAL A 429 -41.43 20.55 6.94
N PHE A 430 -40.28 20.48 6.30
CA PHE A 430 -40.02 21.12 5.01
C PHE A 430 -39.14 20.25 4.11
N ARG A 431 -39.19 20.50 2.79
CA ARG A 431 -38.40 19.75 1.82
C ARG A 431 -37.01 20.35 1.65
N CYS A 432 -35.96 19.54 1.73
CA CYS A 432 -34.61 19.96 1.33
C CYS A 432 -33.69 18.78 0.96
N ASP A 433 -32.50 19.12 0.50
CA ASP A 433 -31.37 18.20 0.36
C ASP A 433 -30.51 18.25 1.64
N CYS A 434 -30.08 17.12 2.18
CA CYS A 434 -29.18 17.10 3.34
C CYS A 434 -27.77 17.60 3.02
N LEU A 435 -27.42 17.70 1.73
CA LEU A 435 -26.17 18.30 1.25
C LEU A 435 -26.22 19.83 1.22
N GLN A 436 -27.40 20.44 1.34
CA GLN A 436 -27.59 21.89 1.38
C GLN A 436 -28.84 22.25 2.15
N LEU A 437 -28.69 22.46 3.46
CA LEU A 437 -29.79 22.78 4.36
C LEU A 437 -30.16 24.27 4.25
N PRO A 438 -31.41 24.62 3.95
CA PRO A 438 -31.90 26.01 3.94
C PRO A 438 -32.15 26.53 5.37
N VAL A 439 -31.23 26.24 6.28
CA VAL A 439 -31.25 26.60 7.69
C VAL A 439 -30.04 27.46 7.97
N ARG A 440 -30.23 28.52 8.77
CA ARG A 440 -29.15 29.45 9.11
C ARG A 440 -28.02 28.70 9.85
N SER A 441 -26.79 29.14 9.62
CA SER A 441 -25.66 28.62 10.38
C SER A 441 -25.80 28.96 11.86
N SER A 442 -25.35 28.07 12.73
CA SER A 442 -25.35 28.29 14.18
C SER A 442 -26.72 28.69 14.77
N SER A 443 -27.79 28.04 14.32
CA SER A 443 -29.15 28.29 14.81
C SER A 443 -29.84 27.09 15.48
N ILE A 444 -29.22 25.91 15.44
CA ILE A 444 -29.80 24.66 15.94
C ILE A 444 -29.02 24.18 17.18
N ASP A 445 -29.72 23.77 18.23
CA ASP A 445 -29.09 23.27 19.46
C ASP A 445 -28.77 21.76 19.34
N GLY A 446 -29.63 21.01 18.64
CA GLY A 446 -29.44 19.58 18.40
C GLY A 446 -29.82 19.14 16.98
N CYS A 447 -29.04 18.23 16.40
CA CYS A 447 -29.37 17.59 15.13
C CYS A 447 -29.47 16.07 15.29
N ILE A 448 -30.39 15.45 14.56
CA ILE A 448 -30.34 13.99 14.32
C ILE A 448 -30.34 13.72 12.82
N SER A 449 -29.64 12.68 12.41
CA SER A 449 -29.64 12.18 11.02
C SER A 449 -29.63 10.66 11.08
N ILE A 450 -30.82 10.06 11.01
CA ILE A 450 -31.03 8.64 11.31
C ILE A 450 -31.33 7.86 10.04
N ALA A 451 -30.40 6.99 9.64
CA ALA A 451 -30.51 6.17 8.44
C ALA A 451 -30.60 6.98 7.13
N VAL A 452 -29.76 8.03 7.02
CA VAL A 452 -29.76 8.98 5.89
C VAL A 452 -28.44 8.96 5.14
N ILE A 453 -27.32 9.19 5.84
CA ILE A 453 -26.00 9.41 5.21
C ILE A 453 -25.52 8.20 4.40
N HIS A 454 -25.91 6.98 4.76
CA HIS A 454 -25.60 5.78 3.97
C HIS A 454 -26.30 5.72 2.61
N HIS A 455 -27.24 6.62 2.31
CA HIS A 455 -27.84 6.73 0.99
C HIS A 455 -27.01 7.58 0.02
N LEU A 456 -25.96 8.26 0.50
CA LEU A 456 -25.08 9.08 -0.34
C LEU A 456 -23.94 8.23 -0.90
N ALA A 457 -23.77 8.27 -2.22
CA ALA A 457 -22.96 7.31 -2.95
C ALA A 457 -21.45 7.54 -2.84
N SER A 458 -21.01 8.79 -2.71
CA SER A 458 -19.59 9.11 -2.55
C SER A 458 -19.25 9.54 -1.12
N SER A 459 -18.00 9.26 -0.71
CA SER A 459 -17.46 9.70 0.58
C SER A 459 -17.53 11.23 0.74
N GLU A 460 -17.25 11.97 -0.33
CA GLU A 460 -17.31 13.44 -0.35
C GLU A 460 -18.74 13.97 -0.09
N ARG A 461 -19.77 13.33 -0.66
CA ARG A 461 -21.17 13.70 -0.39
C ARG A 461 -21.55 13.38 1.05
N ARG A 462 -21.12 12.23 1.58
CA ARG A 462 -21.31 11.87 3.00
C ARG A 462 -20.66 12.90 3.94
N LEU A 463 -19.44 13.32 3.65
CA LEU A 463 -18.75 14.37 4.40
C LEU A 463 -19.45 15.74 4.27
N THR A 464 -19.95 16.08 3.09
CA THR A 464 -20.71 17.31 2.86
C THR A 464 -21.98 17.37 3.70
N ALA A 465 -22.73 16.27 3.80
CA ALA A 465 -23.89 16.19 4.70
C ALA A 465 -23.50 16.39 6.18
N LEU A 466 -22.40 15.79 6.63
CA LEU A 466 -21.88 16.00 8.00
C LEU A 466 -21.46 17.45 8.25
N ARG A 467 -20.85 18.10 7.25
CA ARG A 467 -20.50 19.53 7.31
C ARG A 467 -21.74 20.40 7.41
N GLU A 468 -22.81 20.10 6.69
CA GLU A 468 -24.08 20.83 6.80
C GLU A 468 -24.71 20.68 8.19
N LEU A 469 -24.71 19.47 8.77
CA LEU A 469 -25.14 19.26 10.16
C LEU A 469 -24.32 20.15 11.12
N THR A 470 -23.00 20.16 10.96
CA THR A 470 -22.09 20.98 11.79
C THR A 470 -22.31 22.48 11.58
N ARG A 471 -22.57 22.91 10.35
CA ARG A 471 -22.79 24.32 10.00
C ARG A 471 -24.00 24.88 10.73
N VAL A 472 -25.12 24.17 10.73
CA VAL A 472 -26.39 24.64 11.34
C VAL A 472 -26.37 24.57 12.86
N LEU A 473 -25.56 23.69 13.45
CA LEU A 473 -25.38 23.61 14.90
C LEU A 473 -24.74 24.89 15.46
N ARG A 474 -25.27 25.34 16.60
CA ARG A 474 -24.64 26.36 17.46
C ARG A 474 -23.33 25.85 18.06
N PRO A 475 -22.42 26.74 18.47
CA PRO A 475 -21.28 26.35 19.30
C PRO A 475 -21.74 25.59 20.55
N GLY A 476 -21.20 24.39 20.79
CA GLY A 476 -21.66 23.48 21.85
C GLY A 476 -22.92 22.67 21.52
N GLY A 477 -23.53 22.88 20.35
CA GLY A 477 -24.63 22.06 19.85
C GLY A 477 -24.17 20.65 19.46
N ARG A 478 -25.08 19.68 19.53
CA ARG A 478 -24.74 18.25 19.35
C ARG A 478 -25.52 17.61 18.21
N ALA A 479 -24.86 16.78 17.41
CA ALA A 479 -25.50 15.95 16.40
C ALA A 479 -25.41 14.47 16.76
N LEU A 480 -26.47 13.71 16.44
CA LEU A 480 -26.48 12.25 16.49
C LEU A 480 -26.70 11.67 15.08
N VAL A 481 -25.77 10.83 14.63
CA VAL A 481 -25.80 10.19 13.32
C VAL A 481 -25.89 8.69 13.47
N TYR A 482 -26.80 8.06 12.72
CA TYR A 482 -26.96 6.60 12.64
C TYR A 482 -26.83 6.14 11.18
N VAL A 483 -25.90 5.21 10.93
CA VAL A 483 -25.69 4.60 9.61
C VAL A 483 -25.69 3.08 9.71
N TRP A 484 -26.11 2.39 8.64
CA TRP A 484 -26.15 0.93 8.62
C TRP A 484 -24.74 0.37 8.69
N ALA A 485 -24.52 -0.59 9.58
CA ALA A 485 -23.26 -1.31 9.70
C ALA A 485 -23.17 -2.42 8.66
N LYS A 486 -21.98 -2.63 8.08
CA LYS A 486 -21.69 -3.79 7.25
C LYS A 486 -21.78 -5.07 8.08
N ASP A 487 -21.15 -5.05 9.26
CA ASP A 487 -21.20 -6.15 10.21
C ASP A 487 -22.51 -6.11 11.01
N GLN A 488 -23.35 -7.14 10.85
CA GLN A 488 -24.64 -7.23 11.53
C GLN A 488 -24.55 -8.03 12.85
N ARG A 489 -23.33 -8.21 13.37
CA ARG A 489 -23.01 -8.90 14.63
C ARG A 489 -22.04 -8.07 15.47
N LYS A 490 -22.22 -8.14 16.79
CA LYS A 490 -21.23 -7.64 17.75
C LYS A 490 -21.11 -8.60 18.92
N ASN A 491 -19.89 -9.04 19.23
CA ASN A 491 -19.60 -10.04 20.28
C ASN A 491 -20.50 -11.29 20.15
N ASP A 492 -20.56 -11.88 18.94
CA ASP A 492 -21.41 -13.01 18.53
C ASP A 492 -22.94 -12.83 18.67
N LYS A 493 -23.42 -11.66 19.09
CA LYS A 493 -24.85 -11.35 19.15
C LYS A 493 -25.33 -10.79 17.81
N LYS A 494 -26.30 -11.48 17.21
CA LYS A 494 -27.02 -11.05 15.99
C LYS A 494 -27.81 -9.75 16.25
N SER A 495 -27.77 -8.82 15.29
CA SER A 495 -28.65 -7.64 15.25
C SER A 495 -30.12 -8.04 15.09
N THR A 496 -31.03 -7.10 15.35
CA THR A 496 -32.46 -7.25 15.02
C THR A 496 -32.69 -7.55 13.54
N TYR A 497 -31.86 -7.01 12.65
CA TYR A 497 -31.95 -7.22 11.21
C TYR A 497 -31.83 -8.71 10.84
N LEU A 498 -30.80 -9.40 11.36
CA LEU A 498 -30.61 -10.83 11.15
C LEU A 498 -31.67 -11.70 11.87
N LYS A 499 -32.16 -11.25 13.03
CA LYS A 499 -33.17 -11.98 13.82
C LYS A 499 -34.54 -12.05 13.16
N GLN A 500 -34.86 -11.15 12.24
CA GLN A 500 -36.12 -11.14 11.50
C GLN A 500 -36.20 -12.21 10.38
N ASN A 501 -35.13 -12.99 10.18
CA ASN A 501 -35.12 -14.08 9.21
C ASN A 501 -35.68 -15.38 9.82
N THR A 502 -36.99 -15.56 9.76
CA THR A 502 -37.67 -16.76 10.27
C THR A 502 -37.32 -18.04 9.50
N ALA A 503 -36.83 -17.95 8.26
CA ALA A 503 -36.44 -19.08 7.42
C ALA A 503 -35.07 -19.67 7.81
N VAL A 504 -34.11 -18.81 8.19
CA VAL A 504 -32.78 -19.25 8.69
C VAL A 504 -32.88 -19.95 10.05
N ASN A 505 -33.96 -19.70 10.81
CA ASN A 505 -34.21 -20.38 12.08
C ASN A 505 -34.91 -21.74 11.94
N LYS A 506 -35.31 -22.19 10.74
CA LYS A 506 -36.01 -23.47 10.60
C LYS A 506 -35.46 -24.48 9.60
N GLU A 507 -34.73 -24.15 8.54
CA GLU A 507 -34.16 -25.22 7.68
C GLU A 507 -33.07 -24.74 6.71
N ARG A 508 -32.08 -25.61 6.47
CA ARG A 508 -31.00 -25.47 5.49
C ARG A 508 -31.58 -25.35 4.07
N THR A 509 -31.84 -24.14 3.62
CA THR A 509 -31.84 -23.82 2.18
C THR A 509 -30.55 -23.06 1.90
N THR A 510 -29.72 -23.61 1.02
CA THR A 510 -28.41 -23.05 0.70
C THR A 510 -28.58 -21.70 0.01
N GLU A 511 -27.81 -20.71 0.48
CA GLU A 511 -27.67 -19.35 -0.07
C GLU A 511 -27.59 -19.33 -1.61
N GLN A 512 -27.00 -20.38 -2.18
CA GLN A 512 -26.79 -20.61 -3.61
C GLN A 512 -28.09 -20.73 -4.42
N ALA A 513 -29.14 -21.36 -3.86
CA ALA A 513 -30.43 -21.52 -4.53
C ALA A 513 -31.24 -20.21 -4.59
N GLN A 514 -31.11 -19.37 -3.56
CA GLN A 514 -31.70 -18.02 -3.57
C GLN A 514 -30.97 -17.10 -4.56
N ARG A 515 -29.63 -17.21 -4.66
CA ARG A 515 -28.81 -16.46 -5.63
C ARG A 515 -29.19 -16.77 -7.08
N GLN A 516 -29.37 -18.05 -7.43
CA GLN A 516 -29.79 -18.44 -8.79
C GLN A 516 -31.17 -17.89 -9.17
N LYS A 517 -32.11 -17.89 -8.23
CA LYS A 517 -33.48 -17.42 -8.47
C LYS A 517 -33.56 -15.90 -8.64
N LEU A 518 -32.68 -15.15 -7.96
CA LEU A 518 -32.59 -13.69 -8.08
C LEU A 518 -31.82 -13.27 -9.35
N ALA A 519 -30.75 -13.99 -9.72
CA ALA A 519 -30.02 -13.76 -10.97
C ALA A 519 -30.94 -13.91 -12.20
N GLN A 520 -31.77 -14.96 -12.24
CA GLN A 520 -32.77 -15.14 -13.30
C GLN A 520 -33.86 -14.06 -13.35
N GLN A 521 -34.15 -13.38 -12.22
CA GLN A 521 -35.10 -12.27 -12.19
C GLN A 521 -34.49 -10.93 -12.63
N LEU A 522 -33.16 -10.79 -12.54
CA LEU A 522 -32.43 -9.56 -12.85
C LEU A 522 -31.90 -9.51 -14.29
N GLU A 523 -31.80 -10.64 -14.98
CA GLU A 523 -31.43 -10.72 -16.41
C GLU A 523 -32.41 -10.00 -17.37
N GLY A 524 -33.56 -9.52 -16.87
CA GLY A 524 -34.55 -8.75 -17.64
C GLY A 524 -34.52 -7.23 -17.45
N MET A 525 -33.57 -6.67 -16.67
CA MET A 525 -33.51 -5.23 -16.39
C MET A 525 -32.29 -4.58 -17.07
N ASP A 526 -32.57 -3.51 -17.80
CA ASP A 526 -31.76 -2.85 -18.84
C ASP A 526 -30.28 -2.59 -18.49
N GLN A 527 -29.40 -2.83 -19.48
CA GLN A 527 -27.93 -2.79 -19.39
C GLN A 527 -27.38 -1.46 -19.92
N GLN A 528 -27.20 -0.44 -19.06
CA GLN A 528 -26.51 0.79 -19.46
C GLN A 528 -25.56 1.42 -18.42
N LEU A 529 -24.88 0.62 -17.56
CA LEU A 529 -23.75 1.12 -16.75
C LEU A 529 -22.60 0.08 -16.69
N PRO A 530 -21.31 0.49 -16.74
CA PRO A 530 -20.18 -0.43 -16.96
C PRO A 530 -19.82 -1.31 -15.74
N VAL A 531 -20.43 -1.08 -14.58
CA VAL A 531 -20.22 -1.88 -13.35
C VAL A 531 -21.58 -2.06 -12.66
N SER A 532 -22.06 -3.29 -12.58
CA SER A 532 -23.32 -3.62 -11.88
C SER A 532 -23.05 -3.80 -10.39
N LEU A 533 -23.67 -2.98 -9.53
CA LEU A 533 -23.62 -3.14 -8.08
C LEU A 533 -24.36 -4.42 -7.65
N PRO A 534 -23.86 -5.17 -6.64
CA PRO A 534 -24.51 -6.39 -6.20
C PRO A 534 -25.85 -6.10 -5.52
N VAL A 535 -26.82 -7.00 -5.72
CA VAL A 535 -28.10 -6.97 -4.99
C VAL A 535 -27.98 -7.80 -3.71
N HIS A 536 -28.12 -7.14 -2.57
CA HIS A 536 -28.09 -7.75 -1.25
C HIS A 536 -29.33 -8.63 -1.00
N THR A 537 -29.13 -9.76 -0.33
CA THR A 537 -30.23 -10.64 0.09
C THR A 537 -30.73 -10.17 1.47
N ASN A 538 -31.94 -9.63 1.54
CA ASN A 538 -32.47 -9.09 2.79
C ASN A 538 -32.33 -10.06 3.97
N ARG A 539 -31.86 -9.52 5.11
CA ARG A 539 -31.68 -10.23 6.39
C ARG A 539 -30.55 -11.26 6.36
N THR A 540 -29.50 -11.00 5.58
CA THR A 540 -28.20 -11.69 5.62
C THR A 540 -27.06 -10.70 5.96
N GLU A 541 -25.83 -11.19 6.11
CA GLU A 541 -24.66 -10.31 6.30
C GLU A 541 -24.33 -9.56 4.99
N PHE A 542 -23.87 -8.32 5.12
CA PHE A 542 -23.40 -7.55 3.96
C PHE A 542 -21.99 -8.00 3.56
N GLN A 543 -21.79 -8.24 2.27
CA GLN A 543 -20.50 -8.69 1.73
C GLN A 543 -19.66 -7.53 1.18
N GLN A 544 -20.31 -6.45 0.75
CA GLN A 544 -19.71 -5.26 0.16
C GLN A 544 -20.34 -4.01 0.81
N GLN A 545 -19.64 -2.87 0.79
CA GLN A 545 -20.14 -1.61 1.34
C GLN A 545 -21.22 -1.01 0.44
N ASP A 546 -20.97 -0.91 -0.87
CA ASP A 546 -21.92 -0.38 -1.85
C ASP A 546 -22.80 -1.50 -2.42
N VAL A 547 -24.10 -1.46 -2.12
CA VAL A 547 -25.04 -2.54 -2.47
C VAL A 547 -26.43 -2.02 -2.80
N TYR A 548 -27.17 -2.77 -3.62
CA TYR A 548 -28.62 -2.60 -3.76
C TYR A 548 -29.39 -3.42 -2.72
N VAL A 549 -30.25 -2.79 -1.95
CA VAL A 549 -31.13 -3.43 -0.97
C VAL A 549 -32.56 -3.48 -1.53
N PRO A 550 -33.09 -4.67 -1.88
CA PRO A 550 -34.40 -4.79 -2.49
C PRO A 550 -35.53 -4.48 -1.49
N TRP A 551 -36.55 -3.75 -1.95
CA TRP A 551 -37.78 -3.50 -1.22
C TRP A 551 -38.96 -4.04 -2.02
N LYS A 552 -39.72 -4.97 -1.42
CA LYS A 552 -40.91 -5.55 -2.05
C LYS A 552 -42.16 -4.92 -1.46
N THR A 553 -42.98 -4.32 -2.30
CA THR A 553 -44.31 -3.85 -1.93
C THR A 553 -45.28 -5.02 -1.78
N LYS A 554 -46.30 -4.85 -0.94
CA LYS A 554 -47.37 -5.84 -0.71
C LYS A 554 -48.58 -5.64 -1.64
N ASP A 555 -48.46 -4.78 -2.64
CA ASP A 555 -49.48 -4.54 -3.66
C ASP A 555 -49.66 -5.75 -4.59
N GLU A 556 -50.76 -5.78 -5.35
CA GLU A 556 -51.12 -6.90 -6.24
C GLU A 556 -50.01 -7.21 -7.27
N GLN A 557 -49.22 -6.20 -7.65
CA GLN A 557 -48.12 -6.33 -8.61
C GLN A 557 -46.79 -6.81 -7.98
N ARG A 558 -46.65 -6.79 -6.64
CA ARG A 558 -45.44 -7.21 -5.89
C ARG A 558 -44.14 -6.60 -6.45
N THR A 559 -44.19 -5.33 -6.79
CA THR A 559 -43.06 -4.65 -7.43
C THR A 559 -41.85 -4.61 -6.49
N THR A 560 -40.66 -4.87 -7.04
CA THR A 560 -39.39 -4.80 -6.30
C THR A 560 -38.65 -3.54 -6.69
N PHE A 561 -38.36 -2.69 -5.71
CA PHE A 561 -37.55 -1.50 -5.88
C PHE A 561 -36.13 -1.74 -5.31
N LEU A 562 -35.10 -1.37 -6.06
CA LEU A 562 -33.71 -1.48 -5.61
C LEU A 562 -33.25 -0.17 -4.99
N ARG A 563 -32.91 -0.21 -3.71
CA ARG A 563 -32.42 0.96 -2.98
C ARG A 563 -30.92 0.94 -2.83
N TYR A 564 -30.24 2.04 -3.13
CA TYR A 564 -28.79 2.12 -2.92
C TYR A 564 -28.46 2.35 -1.43
N TYR A 565 -27.45 1.62 -0.94
CA TYR A 565 -26.88 1.75 0.40
C TYR A 565 -25.36 1.62 0.34
N HIS A 566 -24.69 2.51 1.08
CA HIS A 566 -23.31 2.38 1.54
C HIS A 566 -23.31 1.92 3.00
N VAL A 567 -23.10 0.63 3.26
CA VAL A 567 -23.00 0.10 4.63
C VAL A 567 -21.61 0.34 5.19
N PHE A 568 -21.54 0.92 6.38
CA PHE A 568 -20.30 1.41 6.99
C PHE A 568 -19.53 0.28 7.68
N GLU A 569 -18.21 0.31 7.54
CA GLU A 569 -17.30 -0.53 8.32
C GLU A 569 -17.04 0.05 9.72
N GLU A 570 -16.45 -0.78 10.60
CA GLU A 570 -16.11 -0.34 11.95
C GLU A 570 -15.13 0.85 11.90
N GLN A 571 -15.42 1.89 12.70
CA GLN A 571 -14.68 3.16 12.77
C GLN A 571 -14.76 4.05 11.53
N GLU A 572 -15.45 3.64 10.46
CA GLU A 572 -15.53 4.45 9.24
C GLU A 572 -16.26 5.78 9.48
N LEU A 573 -17.38 5.75 10.20
CA LEU A 573 -18.15 6.95 10.50
C LEU A 573 -17.36 7.93 11.38
N GLU A 574 -16.62 7.42 12.36
CA GLU A 574 -15.75 8.19 13.25
C GLU A 574 -14.64 8.88 12.46
N LYS A 575 -13.96 8.15 11.56
CA LYS A 575 -12.94 8.71 10.67
C LYS A 575 -13.51 9.79 9.77
N LEU A 576 -14.75 9.63 9.31
CA LEU A 576 -15.42 10.65 8.50
C LEU A 576 -15.73 11.91 9.30
N VAL A 577 -16.19 11.76 10.55
CA VAL A 577 -16.46 12.90 11.45
C VAL A 577 -15.15 13.62 11.84
N GLN A 578 -14.06 12.90 12.04
CA GLN A 578 -12.74 13.46 12.37
C GLN A 578 -12.12 14.31 11.26
N GLN A 579 -12.63 14.25 10.02
CA GLN A 579 -12.20 15.13 8.93
C GLN A 579 -12.77 16.56 9.06
N MET A 580 -13.64 16.82 10.03
CA MET A 580 -14.17 18.16 10.32
C MET A 580 -13.36 18.78 11.47
N GLU A 581 -12.77 19.95 11.25
CA GLU A 581 -11.86 20.60 12.21
C GLU A 581 -12.61 21.15 13.45
N ASP A 582 -13.90 21.48 13.29
CA ASP A 582 -14.70 22.20 14.30
C ASP A 582 -15.61 21.28 15.14
N VAL A 583 -15.28 19.99 15.27
CA VAL A 583 -16.11 19.04 16.05
C VAL A 583 -15.30 18.17 17.01
N VAL A 584 -15.97 17.74 18.07
CA VAL A 584 -15.46 16.76 19.03
C VAL A 584 -16.43 15.59 19.13
N ILE A 585 -15.95 14.37 18.88
CA ILE A 585 -16.75 13.16 19.10
C ILE A 585 -16.95 12.98 20.61
N ARG A 586 -18.22 12.96 21.05
CA ARG A 586 -18.60 12.76 22.46
C ARG A 586 -18.86 11.30 22.79
N LYS A 587 -19.43 10.56 21.85
CA LYS A 587 -19.76 9.14 22.03
C LYS A 587 -19.79 8.45 20.67
N SER A 588 -19.16 7.28 20.58
CA SER A 588 -19.39 6.34 19.47
C SER A 588 -19.87 5.00 20.04
N TYR A 589 -20.83 4.37 19.37
CA TYR A 589 -21.36 3.08 19.77
C TYR A 589 -22.00 2.32 18.61
N TYR A 590 -22.23 1.02 18.83
CA TYR A 590 -22.96 0.16 17.90
C TYR A 590 -24.34 -0.16 18.46
N ASP A 591 -25.38 0.01 17.65
CA ASP A 591 -26.77 -0.18 18.05
C ASP A 591 -27.55 -1.00 17.02
N GLN A 592 -27.78 -2.28 17.32
CA GLN A 592 -28.62 -3.21 16.55
C GLN A 592 -28.37 -3.21 15.02
N GLY A 593 -27.10 -3.24 14.59
CA GLY A 593 -26.74 -3.24 13.17
C GLY A 593 -26.45 -1.86 12.59
N ASN A 594 -26.22 -0.86 13.44
CA ASN A 594 -25.89 0.50 13.04
C ASN A 594 -24.64 1.00 13.77
N HIS A 595 -23.78 1.73 13.06
CA HIS A 595 -22.74 2.56 13.66
C HIS A 595 -23.33 3.93 14.00
N CYS A 596 -23.07 4.40 15.21
CA CYS A 596 -23.70 5.57 15.78
C CYS A 596 -22.65 6.52 16.37
N VAL A 597 -22.69 7.79 16.00
CA VAL A 597 -21.78 8.81 16.53
C VAL A 597 -22.57 10.00 17.04
N ILE A 598 -22.26 10.43 18.26
CA ILE A 598 -22.64 11.74 18.80
C ILE A 598 -21.40 12.63 18.75
N PHE A 599 -21.48 13.73 18.03
CA PHE A 599 -20.45 14.76 18.01
C PHE A 599 -21.01 16.11 18.44
N GLU A 600 -20.14 16.97 18.95
CA GLU A 600 -20.45 18.32 19.39
C GLU A 600 -19.64 19.33 18.58
N LYS A 601 -20.27 20.44 18.18
CA LYS A 601 -19.56 21.54 17.55
C LYS A 601 -18.71 22.28 18.58
N SER A 602 -17.44 22.50 18.26
CA SER A 602 -16.49 23.24 19.09
C SER A 602 -17.02 24.64 19.43
N LYS A 603 -16.62 25.15 20.60
CA LYS A 603 -17.05 26.47 21.11
C LYS A 603 -16.23 27.65 20.56
N ASN A 604 -15.26 27.37 19.69
CA ASN A 604 -14.33 28.36 19.16
C ASN A 604 -14.99 29.34 18.20
#